data_AF-A0A8C9LUF2-F1
#
_entry.id   AF-A0A8C9LUF2-F1
#
_cell.length_a   1.000
_cell.length_b   1.000
_cell.length_c   1.000
_cell.angle_alpha   90.00
_cell.angle_beta   90.00
_cell.angle_gamma   90.00
#
_symmetry.space_group_name_H-M   'P 1'
#
loop_
_entity.id
_entity.type
_entity.pdbx_description
1 polymer ?
#
loop_
_entity_poly.entity_id
_entity_poly.type
_entity_poly.pdbx_seq_one_letter_code
_entity_poly.pdbx_strand_id
1 'polypeptide(L)'
;MEWQRKLRSMPLIYWFSRRMTLWGSISFNLAVFINIIIAFFYPYVEGVLDSPLISLLFWILICFSIAALFTKRYSIRPLIVALILRSIYYLGIGPTLNILGALNLTNKIVFVVSFVGNRGTFIRGYKAMVMDMEFLYHVGYILTSVLGLFAHELFYSILLFDLIYREETLFNVIKSVTRNGRSILLTALLALILVYLFSIVGFLFLKDDFILEVDRLPNNHSTGLGGVMTFHCGRTVEGWQDQGRPGPEHTLLAEDGELDSTERACDTLLMCIVTVMNHGLRNGGGVGDILRKPSKDESLFPARVVYDLLFFFIVIIIVLNLIFGVIIDTFADLRSEKQKKEEILKTTCFICGLERDKFDNKTVSFEEHIKLEHNMWNYLYFIVLVRVKNKTDYTGPESYVAQMIKNKNLDWFPRMRAMSLVSNEGEGEQNEIRILQDKLNSTMKLVSHLTAQLNELKEQVCTLPDPRPTLGSIPGVVGPSVSHPLPLAAAR
;
A
#
# COMPACT_ATOMS: atom_id res chain seq x y z
N MET A 1 0.77 26.62 -2.62
CA MET A 1 -0.03 27.66 -3.30
C MET A 1 0.85 28.61 -4.11
N GLU A 2 1.94 29.15 -3.56
CA GLU A 2 2.87 30.03 -4.29
C GLU A 2 3.42 29.42 -5.59
N TRP A 3 3.85 28.15 -5.55
CA TRP A 3 4.28 27.43 -6.75
C TRP A 3 3.18 27.35 -7.81
N GLN A 4 1.93 27.09 -7.41
CA GLN A 4 0.80 27.05 -8.35
C GLN A 4 0.54 28.42 -8.99
N ARG A 5 0.75 29.53 -8.25
CA ARG A 5 0.71 30.89 -8.82
C ARG A 5 1.81 31.09 -9.87
N LYS A 6 3.04 30.67 -9.57
CA LYS A 6 4.19 30.72 -10.52
C LYS A 6 4.00 29.78 -11.71
N LEU A 7 3.39 28.61 -11.51
CA LEU A 7 3.11 27.66 -12.57
C LEU A 7 2.10 28.25 -13.56
N ARG A 8 1.04 28.90 -13.07
CA ARG A 8 0.04 29.58 -13.91
C ARG A 8 0.62 30.74 -14.73
N SER A 9 1.70 31.38 -14.29
CA SER A 9 2.39 32.39 -15.09
C SER A 9 3.24 31.81 -16.22
N MET A 10 3.39 30.48 -16.30
CA MET A 10 4.09 29.75 -17.37
C MET A 10 3.07 28.91 -18.18
N PRO A 11 2.44 29.46 -19.23
CA PRO A 11 1.29 28.84 -19.88
C PRO A 11 1.56 27.45 -20.45
N LEU A 12 2.74 27.23 -21.02
CA LEU A 12 3.14 25.93 -21.61
C LEU A 12 3.22 24.84 -20.54
N ILE A 13 4.01 25.05 -19.49
CA ILE A 13 4.19 24.08 -18.41
C ILE A 13 2.85 23.83 -17.70
N TYR A 14 2.07 24.89 -17.45
CA TYR A 14 0.73 24.77 -16.89
C TYR A 14 -0.20 23.88 -17.74
N TRP A 15 -0.18 24.04 -19.07
CA TRP A 15 -1.01 23.24 -19.97
C TRP A 15 -0.66 21.75 -19.89
N PHE A 16 0.64 21.41 -19.87
CA PHE A 16 1.12 20.04 -19.70
C PHE A 16 0.76 19.48 -18.32
N SER A 17 1.13 20.20 -17.24
CA SER A 17 0.88 19.78 -15.86
C SER A 17 -0.60 19.59 -15.53
N ARG A 18 -1.49 20.40 -16.09
CA ARG A 18 -2.94 20.27 -15.88
C ARG A 18 -3.51 18.97 -16.43
N ARG A 19 -2.91 18.40 -17.48
CA ARG A 19 -3.37 17.18 -18.17
C ARG A 19 -2.57 15.94 -17.75
N MET A 20 -2.01 15.91 -16.55
CA MET A 20 -1.18 14.81 -16.04
C MET A 20 -1.82 13.41 -16.20
N THR A 21 -3.11 13.27 -15.90
CA THR A 21 -3.84 12.00 -16.01
C THR A 21 -3.93 11.47 -17.44
N LEU A 22 -4.03 12.36 -18.42
CA LEU A 22 -4.09 12.02 -19.84
C LEU A 22 -2.74 11.47 -20.33
N TRP A 23 -1.64 12.13 -19.98
CA TRP A 23 -0.29 11.66 -20.32
C TRP A 23 0.02 10.28 -19.74
N GLY A 24 -0.38 10.05 -18.48
CA GLY A 24 -0.24 8.73 -17.84
C GLY A 24 -1.07 7.65 -18.55
N SER A 25 -2.29 7.98 -18.98
CA SER A 25 -3.16 7.07 -19.72
C SER A 25 -2.60 6.70 -21.10
N ILE A 26 -2.06 7.68 -21.83
CA ILE A 26 -1.42 7.43 -23.13
C ILE A 26 -0.19 6.54 -22.94
N SER A 27 0.65 6.81 -21.94
CA SER A 27 1.87 6.02 -21.66
C SER A 27 1.54 4.55 -21.44
N PHE A 28 0.55 4.28 -20.59
CA PHE A 28 0.15 2.92 -20.28
C PHE A 28 -0.48 2.21 -21.48
N ASN A 29 -1.38 2.87 -22.21
CA ASN A 29 -2.01 2.25 -23.38
C ASN A 29 -0.97 1.92 -24.46
N LEU A 30 0.00 2.82 -24.70
CA LEU A 30 1.11 2.55 -25.61
C LEU A 30 1.95 1.35 -25.15
N ALA A 31 2.28 1.27 -23.85
CA ALA A 31 3.01 0.12 -23.30
C ALA A 31 2.24 -1.20 -23.48
N VAL A 32 0.92 -1.20 -23.25
CA VAL A 32 0.07 -2.37 -23.49
C VAL A 32 0.06 -2.76 -24.97
N PHE A 33 -0.09 -1.79 -25.89
CA PHE A 33 -0.06 -2.08 -27.32
C PHE A 33 1.29 -2.66 -27.77
N ILE A 34 2.41 -2.08 -27.32
CA ILE A 34 3.76 -2.57 -27.62
C ILE A 34 3.91 -4.03 -27.18
N ASN A 35 3.51 -4.35 -25.94
CA ASN A 35 3.61 -5.71 -25.42
C ASN A 35 2.67 -6.70 -26.13
N ILE A 36 1.47 -6.26 -26.55
CA ILE A 36 0.57 -7.09 -27.35
C ILE A 36 1.18 -7.40 -28.72
N ILE A 37 1.81 -6.41 -29.38
CA ILE A 37 2.50 -6.63 -30.67
C ILE A 37 3.64 -7.63 -30.48
N ILE A 38 4.49 -7.45 -29.46
CA ILE A 38 5.59 -8.38 -29.17
C ILE A 38 5.04 -9.79 -28.90
N ALA A 39 3.97 -9.93 -28.11
CA ALA A 39 3.38 -11.22 -27.79
C ALA A 39 2.86 -11.99 -29.01
N PHE A 40 2.34 -11.30 -30.03
CA PHE A 40 1.80 -11.95 -31.23
C PHE A 40 2.84 -12.20 -32.31
N PHE A 41 3.85 -11.34 -32.43
CA PHE A 41 4.74 -11.32 -33.58
C PHE A 41 6.20 -11.69 -33.27
N TYR A 42 6.52 -12.02 -32.02
CA TYR A 42 7.85 -12.49 -31.63
C TYR A 42 7.95 -14.04 -31.72
N PRO A 43 9.02 -14.61 -32.30
CA PRO A 43 10.11 -13.95 -33.03
C PRO A 43 9.67 -13.46 -34.42
N TYR A 44 10.28 -12.39 -34.91
CA TYR A 44 9.88 -11.76 -36.18
C TYR A 44 10.17 -12.68 -37.36
N VAL A 45 9.11 -13.26 -37.93
CA VAL A 45 9.20 -13.98 -39.20
C VAL A 45 8.76 -13.03 -40.31
N GLU A 46 9.70 -12.63 -41.16
CA GLU A 46 9.42 -11.85 -42.36
C GLU A 46 8.58 -12.70 -43.34
N GLY A 47 7.53 -12.11 -43.93
CA GLY A 47 6.78 -12.73 -45.04
C GLY A 47 5.34 -13.23 -44.77
N VAL A 48 4.76 -13.02 -43.59
CA VAL A 48 3.38 -13.50 -43.29
C VAL A 48 2.28 -12.58 -43.87
N LEU A 49 2.58 -11.33 -44.23
CA LEU A 49 1.57 -10.31 -44.55
C LEU A 49 1.57 -9.78 -46.00
N ASP A 50 2.14 -10.48 -46.98
CA ASP A 50 2.32 -9.92 -48.34
C ASP A 50 1.08 -9.98 -49.26
N SER A 51 -0.12 -10.28 -48.72
CA SER A 51 -1.32 -10.34 -49.57
C SER A 51 -1.98 -8.97 -49.78
N PRO A 52 -2.34 -8.59 -51.03
CA PRO A 52 -2.99 -7.31 -51.34
C PRO A 52 -4.41 -7.19 -50.75
N LEU A 53 -5.06 -8.31 -50.45
CA LEU A 53 -6.37 -8.35 -49.77
C LEU A 53 -6.30 -7.85 -48.31
N ILE A 54 -5.18 -8.11 -47.63
CA ILE A 54 -4.95 -7.64 -46.25
C ILE A 54 -4.78 -6.11 -46.24
N SER A 55 -4.14 -5.53 -47.26
CA SER A 55 -4.05 -4.07 -47.43
C SER A 55 -5.42 -3.38 -47.57
N LEU A 56 -6.30 -3.96 -48.39
CA LEU A 56 -7.68 -3.47 -48.58
C LEU A 56 -8.46 -3.52 -47.26
N LEU A 57 -8.30 -4.61 -46.50
CA LEU A 57 -8.95 -4.81 -45.21
C LEU A 57 -8.52 -3.77 -44.16
N PHE A 58 -7.25 -3.36 -44.16
CA PHE A 58 -6.77 -2.28 -43.29
C PHE A 58 -7.36 -0.90 -43.65
N TRP A 59 -7.56 -0.60 -44.95
CA TRP A 59 -8.24 0.63 -45.37
C TRP A 59 -9.71 0.65 -44.96
N ILE A 60 -10.42 -0.47 -45.11
CA ILE A 60 -11.80 -0.63 -44.63
C ILE A 60 -11.87 -0.42 -43.11
N LEU A 61 -10.91 -0.99 -42.36
CA LEU A 61 -10.84 -0.89 -40.91
C LEU A 61 -10.54 0.55 -40.42
N ILE A 62 -9.72 1.32 -41.15
CA ILE A 62 -9.50 2.75 -40.87
C ILE A 62 -10.75 3.56 -41.17
N CYS A 63 -11.38 3.37 -42.33
CA CYS A 63 -12.61 4.08 -42.69
C CYS A 63 -13.74 3.80 -41.70
N PHE A 64 -13.89 2.54 -41.27
CA PHE A 64 -14.84 2.14 -40.24
C PHE A 64 -14.50 2.77 -38.87
N SER A 65 -13.23 2.83 -38.50
CA SER A 65 -12.79 3.46 -37.24
C SER A 65 -13.01 4.98 -37.22
N ILE A 66 -12.83 5.65 -38.36
CA ILE A 66 -13.13 7.08 -38.53
C ILE A 66 -14.65 7.32 -38.48
N ALA A 67 -15.45 6.50 -39.16
CA ALA A 67 -16.92 6.56 -39.09
C ALA A 67 -17.45 6.29 -37.67
N ALA A 68 -16.82 5.37 -36.94
CA ALA A 68 -17.11 5.09 -35.54
C ALA A 68 -16.80 6.29 -34.63
N LEU A 69 -15.81 7.13 -34.96
CA LEU A 69 -15.50 8.34 -34.19
C LEU A 69 -16.59 9.42 -34.29
N PHE A 70 -17.32 9.47 -35.42
CA PHE A 70 -18.46 10.39 -35.60
C PHE A 70 -19.72 9.94 -34.85
N THR A 71 -19.85 8.64 -34.61
CA THR A 71 -20.87 8.13 -33.68
C THR A 71 -20.33 8.27 -32.26
N LYS A 72 -20.83 9.25 -31.50
CA LYS A 72 -20.41 9.61 -30.11
C LYS A 72 -20.34 8.45 -29.09
N ARG A 73 -20.62 7.21 -29.51
CA ARG A 73 -20.60 5.97 -28.74
C ARG A 73 -19.24 5.27 -28.73
N TYR A 74 -18.34 5.51 -29.69
CA TYR A 74 -17.05 4.82 -29.78
C TYR A 74 -15.86 5.72 -29.41
N SER A 75 -14.84 5.12 -28.77
CA SER A 75 -13.64 5.78 -28.26
C SER A 75 -12.57 5.99 -29.35
N ILE A 76 -11.51 6.75 -29.07
CA ILE A 76 -10.35 6.97 -29.97
C ILE A 76 -9.53 5.67 -30.16
N ARG A 77 -9.74 4.66 -29.32
CA ARG A 77 -9.03 3.38 -29.29
C ARG A 77 -9.03 2.61 -30.63
N PRO A 78 -10.17 2.34 -31.30
CA PRO A 78 -10.19 1.68 -32.61
C PRO A 78 -9.34 2.40 -33.67
N LEU A 79 -9.33 3.74 -33.66
CA LEU A 79 -8.49 4.50 -34.59
C LEU A 79 -7.00 4.28 -34.33
N ILE A 80 -6.57 4.25 -33.06
CA ILE A 80 -5.17 3.97 -32.69
C ILE A 80 -4.78 2.56 -33.14
N VAL A 81 -5.63 1.56 -32.90
CA VAL A 81 -5.39 0.17 -33.33
C VAL A 81 -5.27 0.08 -34.86
N ALA A 82 -6.17 0.76 -35.58
CA ALA A 82 -6.15 0.80 -37.04
C ALA A 82 -4.85 1.41 -37.60
N LEU A 83 -4.36 2.49 -36.99
CA LEU A 83 -3.09 3.12 -37.36
C LEU A 83 -1.88 2.23 -37.06
N ILE A 84 -1.88 1.52 -35.93
CA ILE A 84 -0.82 0.59 -35.56
C ILE A 84 -0.76 -0.59 -36.53
N LEU A 85 -1.90 -1.24 -36.81
CA LEU A 85 -1.97 -2.36 -37.76
C LEU A 85 -1.50 -1.96 -39.15
N ARG A 86 -1.86 -0.75 -39.58
CA ARG A 86 -1.36 -0.19 -40.83
C ARG A 86 0.15 0.05 -40.80
N SER A 87 0.70 0.60 -39.71
CA SER A 87 2.15 0.80 -39.56
C SER A 87 2.89 -0.53 -39.70
N ILE A 88 2.39 -1.59 -39.06
CA ILE A 88 2.96 -2.95 -39.14
C ILE A 88 2.99 -3.45 -40.58
N TYR A 89 1.93 -3.23 -41.36
CA TYR A 89 1.86 -3.65 -42.77
C TYR A 89 2.87 -2.93 -43.67
N TYR A 90 3.03 -1.60 -43.53
CA TYR A 90 3.88 -0.82 -44.44
C TYR A 90 5.35 -0.77 -44.04
N LEU A 91 5.64 -0.68 -42.74
CA LEU A 91 7.00 -0.48 -42.22
C LEU A 91 7.60 -1.77 -41.64
N GLY A 92 6.81 -2.82 -41.50
CA GLY A 92 7.19 -4.00 -40.73
C GLY A 92 7.07 -3.79 -39.22
N ILE A 93 7.32 -4.87 -38.48
CA ILE A 93 7.10 -4.91 -37.02
C ILE A 93 8.21 -4.15 -36.28
N GLY A 94 9.48 -4.39 -36.62
CA GLY A 94 10.64 -3.76 -35.95
C GLY A 94 10.61 -2.22 -35.98
N PRO A 95 10.53 -1.56 -37.16
CA PRO A 95 10.45 -0.10 -37.23
C PRO A 95 9.21 0.48 -36.53
N THR A 96 8.07 -0.22 -36.61
CA THR A 96 6.85 0.18 -35.90
C THR A 96 7.05 0.16 -34.38
N LEU A 97 7.69 -0.88 -33.84
CA LEU A 97 8.00 -0.97 -32.42
C LEU A 97 8.96 0.12 -31.96
N ASN A 98 9.99 0.44 -32.76
CA ASN A 98 10.91 1.54 -32.45
C ASN A 98 10.20 2.90 -32.40
N ILE A 99 9.28 3.17 -33.34
CA ILE A 99 8.48 4.40 -33.34
C ILE A 99 7.57 4.47 -32.12
N LEU A 100 6.86 3.38 -31.80
CA LEU A 100 5.97 3.31 -30.64
C LEU A 100 6.75 3.43 -29.32
N GLY A 101 7.92 2.81 -29.23
CA GLY A 101 8.84 2.90 -28.09
C GLY A 101 9.36 4.32 -27.87
N ALA A 102 9.82 4.98 -28.94
CA ALA A 102 10.26 6.39 -28.89
C ALA A 102 9.11 7.34 -28.51
N LEU A 103 7.89 7.09 -29.02
CA LEU A 103 6.69 7.84 -28.66
C LEU A 103 6.34 7.62 -27.18
N ASN A 104 6.43 6.39 -26.68
CA ASN A 104 6.20 6.07 -25.27
C ASN A 104 7.18 6.81 -24.36
N LEU A 105 8.48 6.76 -24.69
CA LEU A 105 9.54 7.45 -23.95
C LEU A 105 9.30 8.96 -23.92
N THR A 106 9.03 9.57 -25.07
CA THR A 106 8.74 11.01 -25.18
C THR A 106 7.53 11.39 -24.34
N ASN A 107 6.45 10.62 -24.43
CA ASN A 107 5.24 10.81 -23.65
C ASN A 107 5.50 10.67 -22.14
N LYS A 108 6.35 9.73 -21.72
CA LYS A 108 6.72 9.55 -20.31
C LYS A 108 7.57 10.71 -19.80
N ILE A 109 8.49 11.25 -20.59
CA ILE A 109 9.26 12.45 -20.24
C ILE A 109 8.31 13.63 -19.99
N VAL A 110 7.33 13.84 -20.89
CA VAL A 110 6.28 14.86 -20.71
C VAL A 110 5.47 14.62 -19.44
N PHE A 111 5.12 13.36 -19.15
CA PHE A 111 4.42 13.00 -17.91
C PHE A 111 5.25 13.33 -16.66
N VAL A 112 6.55 13.01 -16.62
CA VAL A 112 7.41 13.30 -15.47
C VAL A 112 7.57 14.80 -15.25
N VAL A 113 7.79 15.57 -16.32
CA VAL A 113 7.81 17.05 -16.24
C VAL A 113 6.46 17.57 -15.71
N SER A 114 5.35 17.01 -16.19
CA SER A 114 4.01 17.36 -15.74
C SER A 114 3.77 17.04 -14.25
N PHE A 115 4.23 15.86 -13.80
CA PHE A 115 4.13 15.37 -12.42
C PHE A 115 4.90 16.25 -11.46
N VAL A 116 6.18 16.51 -11.76
CA VAL A 116 7.06 17.38 -10.98
C VAL A 116 6.51 18.80 -10.96
N GLY A 117 6.03 19.30 -12.10
CA GLY A 117 5.37 20.60 -12.22
C GLY A 117 4.09 20.71 -11.40
N ASN A 118 3.26 19.66 -11.31
CA ASN A 118 2.00 19.71 -10.57
C ASN A 118 2.22 19.62 -9.04
N ARG A 119 3.08 18.71 -8.58
CA ARG A 119 3.39 18.50 -7.15
C ARG A 119 4.27 19.62 -6.57
N GLY A 120 5.06 20.30 -7.41
CA GLY A 120 5.96 21.37 -6.97
C GLY A 120 7.17 20.87 -6.18
N THR A 121 7.61 19.64 -6.45
CA THR A 121 8.76 19.01 -5.76
C THR A 121 10.07 19.76 -5.97
N PHE A 122 10.17 20.60 -7.01
CA PHE A 122 11.31 21.52 -7.21
C PHE A 122 11.58 22.45 -6.02
N ILE A 123 10.56 22.89 -5.28
CA ILE A 123 10.71 23.88 -4.19
C ILE A 123 11.38 23.27 -2.95
N ARG A 124 11.31 21.94 -2.78
CA ARG A 124 11.92 21.24 -1.64
C ARG A 124 13.42 20.96 -1.83
N GLY A 125 13.96 21.24 -3.03
CA GLY A 125 15.36 20.97 -3.40
C GLY A 125 15.58 19.55 -3.97
N TYR A 126 16.71 19.37 -4.66
CA TYR A 126 17.03 18.13 -5.39
C TYR A 126 17.16 16.89 -4.48
N LYS A 127 17.79 17.03 -3.30
CA LYS A 127 17.95 15.92 -2.35
C LYS A 127 16.60 15.34 -1.90
N ALA A 128 15.62 16.20 -1.62
CA ALA A 128 14.29 15.77 -1.22
C ALA A 128 13.52 15.08 -2.36
N MET A 129 13.79 15.46 -3.62
CA MET A 129 13.20 14.83 -4.80
C MET A 129 13.73 13.40 -5.01
N VAL A 130 15.04 13.17 -4.85
CA VAL A 130 15.63 11.84 -5.03
C VAL A 130 15.22 10.86 -3.92
N MET A 131 14.90 11.37 -2.72
CA MET A 131 14.37 10.56 -1.63
C MET A 131 12.89 10.18 -1.79
N ASP A 132 12.19 10.76 -2.77
CA ASP A 132 10.78 10.47 -3.02
C ASP A 132 10.62 9.19 -3.86
N MET A 133 10.03 8.16 -3.27
CA MET A 133 9.82 6.87 -3.91
C MET A 133 8.89 6.96 -5.13
N GLU A 134 7.91 7.89 -5.14
CA GLU A 134 7.05 8.11 -6.32
C GLU A 134 7.86 8.60 -7.52
N PHE A 135 8.84 9.48 -7.27
CA PHE A 135 9.71 10.00 -8.32
C PHE A 135 10.67 8.92 -8.84
N LEU A 136 11.31 8.17 -7.94
CA LEU A 136 12.21 7.07 -8.31
C LEU A 136 11.51 6.00 -9.16
N TYR A 137 10.25 5.68 -8.86
CA TYR A 137 9.45 4.78 -9.68
C TYR A 137 9.31 5.28 -11.13
N HIS A 138 9.03 6.57 -11.33
CA HIS A 138 8.92 7.15 -12.67
C HIS A 138 10.26 7.23 -13.41
N VAL A 139 11.36 7.46 -12.69
CA VAL A 139 12.72 7.39 -13.26
C VAL A 139 13.04 5.96 -13.69
N GLY A 140 12.74 4.96 -12.87
CA GLY A 140 12.89 3.55 -13.22
C GLY A 140 12.12 3.16 -14.47
N TYR A 141 10.88 3.66 -14.62
CA TYR A 141 10.08 3.46 -15.84
C TYR A 141 10.74 4.06 -17.09
N ILE A 142 11.35 5.24 -16.98
CA ILE A 142 12.10 5.84 -18.10
C ILE A 142 13.32 4.99 -18.45
N LEU A 143 14.06 4.51 -17.45
CA LEU A 143 15.23 3.65 -17.67
C LEU A 143 14.86 2.34 -18.37
N THR A 144 13.78 1.68 -17.95
CA THR A 144 13.31 0.46 -18.61
C THR A 144 12.76 0.72 -20.01
N SER A 145 12.13 1.87 -20.25
CA SER A 145 11.70 2.29 -21.60
C SER A 145 12.88 2.54 -22.54
N VAL A 146 13.97 3.13 -22.03
CA VAL A 146 15.24 3.33 -22.76
C VAL A 146 15.91 1.98 -23.06
N LEU A 147 15.98 1.07 -22.07
CA LEU A 147 16.50 -0.29 -22.29
C LEU A 147 15.67 -1.08 -23.30
N GLY A 148 14.34 -0.89 -23.30
CA GLY A 148 13.43 -1.48 -24.30
C GLY A 148 13.73 -1.01 -25.73
N LEU A 149 14.15 0.24 -25.90
CA LEU A 149 14.41 0.84 -27.21
C LEU A 149 15.82 0.52 -27.74
N PHE A 150 16.83 0.45 -26.86
CA PHE A 150 18.23 0.32 -27.28
C PHE A 150 18.87 -1.05 -27.02
N ALA A 151 18.36 -1.83 -26.06
CA ALA A 151 18.95 -3.12 -25.69
C ALA A 151 18.11 -4.29 -26.20
N HIS A 152 16.87 -4.43 -25.74
CA HIS A 152 15.99 -5.53 -26.15
C HIS A 152 14.51 -5.22 -25.90
N GLU A 153 13.63 -5.54 -26.85
CA GLU A 153 12.21 -5.18 -26.79
C GLU A 153 11.45 -5.87 -25.63
N LEU A 154 11.94 -7.02 -25.15
CA LEU A 154 11.33 -7.72 -24.00
C LEU A 154 11.38 -6.90 -22.69
N PHE A 155 12.24 -5.89 -22.57
CA PHE A 155 12.22 -4.99 -21.42
C PHE A 155 10.90 -4.20 -21.31
N TYR A 156 10.13 -4.07 -22.40
CA TYR A 156 8.80 -3.46 -22.36
C TYR A 156 7.81 -4.23 -21.48
N SER A 157 8.05 -5.52 -21.19
CA SER A 157 7.22 -6.32 -20.28
C SER A 157 7.18 -5.74 -18.85
N ILE A 158 8.29 -5.16 -18.39
CA ILE A 158 8.39 -4.53 -17.07
C ILE A 158 7.46 -3.29 -16.98
N LEU A 159 7.20 -2.61 -18.10
CA LEU A 159 6.31 -1.45 -18.11
C LEU A 159 4.85 -1.80 -17.78
N LEU A 160 4.45 -3.07 -17.92
CA LEU A 160 3.10 -3.54 -17.59
C LEU A 160 2.82 -3.48 -16.08
N PHE A 161 3.85 -3.51 -15.23
CA PHE A 161 3.69 -3.33 -13.78
C PHE A 161 3.10 -1.97 -13.39
N ASP A 162 3.08 -0.99 -14.31
CA ASP A 162 2.38 0.28 -14.10
C ASP A 162 0.88 0.12 -13.88
N LEU A 163 0.29 -1.02 -14.26
CA LEU A 163 -1.08 -1.36 -13.89
C LEU A 163 -1.30 -1.30 -12.36
N ILE A 164 -0.31 -1.75 -11.58
CA ILE A 164 -0.38 -1.78 -10.10
C ILE A 164 -0.50 -0.36 -9.53
N TYR A 165 0.25 0.59 -10.07
CA TYR A 165 0.22 1.98 -9.59
C TYR A 165 -1.05 2.71 -10.03
N ARG A 166 -1.62 2.35 -11.19
CA ARG A 166 -2.79 3.02 -11.74
C ARG A 166 -4.11 2.57 -11.10
N GLU A 167 -4.18 1.33 -10.64
CA GLU A 167 -5.41 0.72 -10.13
C GLU A 167 -5.34 0.53 -8.61
N GLU A 168 -6.07 1.35 -7.86
CA GLU A 168 -6.07 1.33 -6.39
C GLU A 168 -6.52 -0.04 -5.84
N THR A 169 -7.43 -0.73 -6.52
CA THR A 169 -7.93 -2.04 -6.11
C THR A 169 -6.82 -3.10 -6.12
N LEU A 170 -6.01 -3.15 -7.18
CA LEU A 170 -4.86 -4.06 -7.29
C LEU A 170 -3.75 -3.70 -6.29
N PHE A 171 -3.50 -2.41 -6.07
CA PHE A 171 -2.55 -1.98 -5.06
C PHE A 171 -2.96 -2.46 -3.65
N ASN A 172 -4.25 -2.40 -3.32
CA ASN A 172 -4.77 -2.90 -2.05
C ASN A 172 -4.62 -4.43 -1.92
N VAL A 173 -4.76 -5.18 -3.02
CA VAL A 173 -4.48 -6.63 -3.05
C VAL A 173 -3.01 -6.90 -2.71
N ILE A 174 -2.06 -6.17 -3.30
CA ILE A 174 -0.62 -6.34 -2.97
C ILE A 174 -0.33 -5.88 -1.53
N LYS A 175 -1.04 -4.86 -1.05
CA LYS A 175 -0.93 -4.37 0.32
C LYS A 175 -1.30 -5.43 1.35
N SER A 176 -2.24 -6.34 1.04
CA SER A 176 -2.59 -7.44 1.94
C SER A 176 -1.37 -8.33 2.25
N VAL A 177 -0.65 -8.75 1.21
CA VAL A 177 0.55 -9.60 1.33
C VAL A 177 1.71 -8.85 1.95
N THR A 178 1.92 -7.58 1.59
CA THR A 178 3.09 -6.80 2.03
C THR A 178 2.96 -6.26 3.45
N ARG A 179 1.74 -6.02 3.96
CA ARG A 179 1.52 -5.47 5.31
C ARG A 179 2.01 -6.41 6.40
N ASN A 180 1.66 -7.69 6.32
CA ASN A 180 2.14 -8.73 7.24
C ASN A 180 3.24 -9.59 6.58
N GLY A 181 4.05 -8.99 5.68
CA GLY A 181 5.09 -9.74 4.95
C GLY A 181 6.11 -10.44 5.86
N ARG A 182 6.35 -9.91 7.07
CA ARG A 182 7.22 -10.55 8.08
C ARG A 182 6.70 -11.92 8.53
N SER A 183 5.39 -12.05 8.81
CA SER A 183 4.84 -13.34 9.25
C SER A 183 4.79 -14.35 8.10
N ILE A 184 4.52 -13.91 6.87
CA ILE A 184 4.61 -14.75 5.67
C ILE A 184 6.04 -15.26 5.47
N LEU A 185 7.04 -14.38 5.58
CA LEU A 185 8.45 -14.76 5.46
C LEU A 185 8.87 -15.76 6.57
N LEU A 186 8.45 -15.53 7.81
CA LEU A 186 8.71 -16.46 8.92
C LEU A 186 8.03 -17.82 8.71
N THR A 187 6.81 -17.84 8.14
CA THR A 187 6.09 -19.07 7.81
C THR A 187 6.77 -19.82 6.66
N ALA A 188 7.23 -19.10 5.63
CA ALA A 188 8.01 -19.69 4.54
C ALA A 188 9.35 -20.25 5.04
N LEU A 189 10.00 -19.58 6.00
CA LEU A 189 11.20 -20.08 6.65
C LEU A 189 10.90 -21.34 7.48
N LEU A 190 9.79 -21.38 8.21
CA LEU A 190 9.34 -22.58 8.90
C LEU A 190 9.08 -23.73 7.92
N ALA A 191 8.45 -23.46 6.78
CA ALA A 191 8.24 -24.44 5.71
C ALA A 191 9.58 -24.99 5.20
N LEU A 192 10.56 -24.12 4.95
CA LEU A 192 11.90 -24.51 4.51
C LEU A 192 12.61 -25.37 5.56
N ILE A 193 12.52 -25.02 6.84
CA ILE A 193 13.09 -25.82 7.95
C ILE A 193 12.43 -27.20 8.01
N LEU A 194 11.10 -27.28 7.88
CA LEU A 194 10.40 -28.55 7.90
C LEU A 194 10.77 -29.41 6.69
N VAL A 195 10.78 -28.85 5.48
CA VAL A 195 11.25 -29.54 4.27
C VAL A 195 12.69 -30.04 4.45
N TYR A 196 13.57 -29.24 5.05
CA TYR A 196 14.93 -29.65 5.37
C TYR A 196 14.98 -30.87 6.30
N LEU A 197 14.18 -30.89 7.37
CA LEU A 197 14.11 -32.04 8.30
C LEU A 197 13.60 -33.31 7.60
N PHE A 198 12.53 -33.20 6.80
CA PHE A 198 12.03 -34.33 6.01
C PHE A 198 13.07 -34.83 5.00
N SER A 199 13.84 -33.91 4.39
CA SER A 199 14.91 -34.27 3.45
C SER A 199 16.06 -35.03 4.11
N ILE A 200 16.40 -34.73 5.37
CA ILE A 200 17.39 -35.53 6.13
C ILE A 200 16.88 -36.95 6.35
N VAL A 201 15.63 -37.10 6.77
CA VAL A 201 15.01 -38.41 6.99
C VAL A 201 14.95 -39.19 5.67
N GLY A 202 14.55 -38.53 4.58
CA GLY A 202 14.55 -39.11 3.24
C GLY A 202 15.94 -39.55 2.80
N PHE A 203 16.97 -38.74 3.02
CA PHE A 203 18.35 -39.04 2.66
C PHE A 203 18.95 -40.21 3.47
N LEU A 204 18.60 -40.34 4.75
CA LEU A 204 19.15 -41.39 5.61
C LEU A 204 18.46 -42.75 5.45
N PHE A 205 17.14 -42.76 5.26
CA PHE A 205 16.34 -44.00 5.30
C PHE A 205 15.69 -44.37 3.97
N LEU A 206 15.43 -43.41 3.08
CA LEU A 206 14.67 -43.59 1.84
C LEU A 206 15.46 -43.21 0.59
N LYS A 207 16.79 -43.15 0.69
CA LYS A 207 17.68 -42.64 -0.37
C LYS A 207 17.42 -43.30 -1.73
N ASP A 208 17.22 -44.61 -1.71
CA ASP A 208 17.07 -45.43 -2.91
C ASP A 208 15.67 -45.33 -3.56
N ASP A 209 14.69 -44.75 -2.86
CA ASP A 209 13.34 -44.54 -3.41
C ASP A 209 13.21 -43.24 -4.24
N PHE A 210 14.23 -42.36 -4.20
CA PHE A 210 14.28 -41.11 -4.97
C PHE A 210 14.75 -41.34 -6.42
N ILE A 211 13.90 -42.03 -7.18
CA ILE A 211 14.12 -42.28 -8.61
C ILE A 211 13.13 -41.41 -9.40
N LEU A 212 13.65 -40.49 -10.21
CA LEU A 212 12.87 -39.58 -11.05
C LEU A 212 12.93 -40.03 -12.50
N GLU A 213 11.79 -39.97 -13.20
CA GLU A 213 11.76 -40.06 -14.66
C GLU A 213 12.26 -38.74 -15.26
N VAL A 214 13.28 -38.80 -16.12
CA VAL A 214 13.94 -37.65 -16.73
C VAL A 214 14.09 -37.82 -18.24
N ASP A 215 13.74 -36.77 -18.98
CA ASP A 215 14.01 -36.68 -20.42
C ASP A 215 15.44 -36.16 -20.63
N ARG A 216 16.37 -37.04 -21.03
CA ARG A 216 17.75 -36.64 -21.30
C ARG A 216 17.82 -35.82 -22.60
N LEU A 217 18.46 -34.66 -22.52
CA LEU A 217 18.74 -33.85 -23.71
C LEU A 217 19.72 -34.61 -24.63
N PRO A 218 19.51 -34.57 -25.96
CA PRO A 218 20.43 -35.20 -26.90
C PRO A 218 21.82 -34.59 -26.74
N ASN A 219 22.80 -35.42 -26.43
CA ASN A 219 24.16 -34.98 -26.18
C ASN A 219 24.75 -34.52 -27.52
N ASN A 220 25.08 -33.23 -27.67
CA ASN A 220 25.85 -32.71 -28.80
C ASN A 220 27.33 -33.10 -28.65
N HIS A 221 27.61 -34.40 -28.49
CA HIS A 221 28.91 -34.92 -28.90
C HIS A 221 28.86 -35.08 -30.40
N SER A 222 29.50 -34.12 -31.05
CA SER A 222 30.08 -34.25 -32.36
C SER A 222 30.76 -35.63 -32.51
N THR A 223 30.05 -36.60 -33.09
CA THR A 223 30.61 -37.33 -34.24
C THR A 223 30.76 -36.33 -35.38
N GLY A 224 31.70 -35.38 -35.16
CA GLY A 224 32.48 -34.88 -36.25
C GLY A 224 33.12 -36.13 -36.84
N LEU A 225 32.59 -36.56 -37.97
CA LEU A 225 33.35 -37.28 -38.97
C LEU A 225 34.53 -36.34 -39.29
N GLY A 226 35.53 -36.37 -38.41
CA GLY A 226 36.84 -35.82 -38.65
C GLY A 226 37.34 -36.61 -39.82
N GLY A 227 37.07 -36.09 -41.02
CA GLY A 227 37.93 -36.27 -42.16
C GLY A 227 39.30 -35.83 -41.71
N VAL A 228 40.03 -36.75 -41.08
CA VAL A 228 41.47 -36.71 -41.03
C VAL A 228 41.86 -36.89 -42.48
N MET A 229 42.00 -35.76 -43.15
CA MET A 229 42.71 -35.61 -44.40
C MET A 229 44.18 -35.90 -44.07
N THR A 230 44.51 -37.19 -43.89
CA THR A 230 45.89 -37.65 -43.86
C THR A 230 46.45 -37.40 -45.26
N PHE A 231 47.26 -36.36 -45.37
CA PHE A 231 48.25 -36.22 -46.42
C PHE A 231 49.10 -37.51 -46.45
N HIS A 232 48.80 -38.41 -47.39
CA HIS A 232 49.75 -39.42 -47.81
C HIS A 232 50.31 -39.05 -49.17
N CYS A 233 51.56 -38.59 -49.12
CA CYS A 233 52.48 -38.47 -50.26
C CYS A 233 52.56 -39.81 -51.00
N GLY A 234 52.48 -39.75 -52.33
CA GLY A 234 52.49 -40.92 -53.19
C GLY A 234 53.77 -41.74 -53.10
N ARG A 235 53.61 -43.07 -53.18
CA ARG A 235 54.45 -43.96 -53.97
C ARG A 235 53.71 -45.29 -54.17
N THR A 236 53.77 -45.74 -55.41
CA THR A 236 53.33 -47.04 -55.93
C THR A 236 54.02 -48.21 -55.24
N VAL A 237 53.36 -49.37 -55.17
CA VAL A 237 53.80 -50.67 -55.75
C VAL A 237 52.74 -51.75 -55.46
N GLU A 238 52.68 -52.68 -56.41
CA GLU A 238 51.74 -53.75 -56.73
C GLU A 238 51.54 -54.86 -55.68
N GLY A 239 50.34 -55.45 -55.74
CA GLY A 239 50.17 -56.92 -55.74
C GLY A 239 49.81 -57.59 -54.41
N TRP A 240 48.76 -58.43 -54.47
CA TRP A 240 48.73 -59.87 -54.19
C TRP A 240 47.36 -60.31 -53.63
N GLN A 241 46.67 -61.13 -54.42
CA GLN A 241 45.51 -61.96 -54.03
C GLN A 241 45.95 -63.05 -53.05
N ASP A 242 45.09 -63.40 -52.07
CA ASP A 242 44.74 -64.81 -51.84
C ASP A 242 43.43 -65.00 -51.05
N GLN A 243 42.89 -66.22 -51.16
CA GLN A 243 41.55 -66.71 -50.84
C GLN A 243 41.39 -67.26 -49.40
N GLY A 244 40.15 -67.31 -48.88
CA GLY A 244 39.67 -68.49 -48.13
C GLY A 244 39.15 -68.35 -46.67
N ARG A 245 37.81 -68.27 -46.54
CA ARG A 245 36.91 -68.96 -45.57
C ARG A 245 36.85 -68.55 -44.06
N PRO A 246 35.71 -68.85 -43.37
CA PRO A 246 34.99 -67.89 -42.53
C PRO A 246 35.23 -68.05 -41.02
N GLY A 247 35.22 -66.94 -40.28
CA GLY A 247 35.14 -66.85 -38.82
C GLY A 247 33.85 -66.15 -38.40
N PRO A 248 33.36 -66.36 -37.16
CA PRO A 248 31.96 -66.20 -36.82
C PRO A 248 31.52 -64.73 -36.90
N GLU A 249 30.35 -64.51 -37.48
CA GLU A 249 29.57 -63.29 -37.28
C GLU A 249 29.32 -63.13 -35.78
N HIS A 250 30.12 -62.30 -35.12
CA HIS A 250 29.60 -61.53 -34.01
C HIS A 250 28.69 -60.47 -34.61
N THR A 251 27.44 -60.87 -34.84
CA THR A 251 26.32 -59.93 -34.89
C THR A 251 26.33 -59.21 -33.55
N LEU A 252 27.03 -58.08 -33.50
CA LEU A 252 26.75 -57.05 -32.50
C LEU A 252 25.34 -56.60 -32.82
N LEU A 253 24.38 -57.28 -32.20
CA LEU A 253 23.10 -56.69 -31.91
C LEU A 253 23.45 -55.38 -31.20
N ALA A 254 23.34 -54.28 -31.93
CA ALA A 254 22.96 -53.03 -31.31
C ALA A 254 21.62 -53.34 -30.67
N GLU A 255 21.64 -53.82 -29.42
CA GLU A 255 20.55 -53.56 -28.53
C GLU A 255 20.39 -52.04 -28.57
N ASP A 256 19.27 -51.59 -29.14
CA ASP A 256 18.75 -50.27 -28.91
C ASP A 256 18.66 -50.14 -27.38
N GLY A 257 19.75 -49.66 -26.78
CA GLY A 257 19.79 -49.39 -25.35
C GLY A 257 18.75 -48.35 -25.09
N GLU A 258 17.62 -48.76 -24.51
CA GLU A 258 16.68 -47.86 -23.86
C GLU A 258 17.53 -46.88 -23.04
N LEU A 259 17.57 -45.62 -23.50
CA LEU A 259 18.19 -44.56 -22.75
C LEU A 259 17.54 -44.58 -21.37
N ASP A 260 18.29 -45.00 -20.36
CA ASP A 260 17.82 -45.10 -18.98
C ASP A 260 17.13 -43.79 -18.60
N SER A 261 15.79 -43.84 -18.61
CA SER A 261 14.89 -42.69 -18.44
C SER A 261 14.75 -42.32 -16.96
N THR A 262 15.54 -42.95 -16.09
CA THR A 262 15.48 -42.75 -14.65
C THR A 262 16.78 -42.18 -14.11
N GLU A 263 16.68 -41.31 -13.10
CA GLU A 263 17.84 -40.70 -12.43
C GLU A 263 17.63 -40.64 -10.91
N ARG A 264 18.69 -40.92 -10.14
CA ARG A 264 18.68 -40.89 -8.68
C ARG A 264 18.87 -39.45 -8.18
N ALA A 265 17.82 -38.86 -7.64
CA ALA A 265 17.77 -37.42 -7.34
C ALA A 265 18.16 -37.04 -5.90
N CYS A 266 18.56 -38.01 -5.07
CA CYS A 266 18.89 -37.81 -3.65
C CYS A 266 20.28 -38.39 -3.30
N ASP A 267 21.27 -38.29 -4.19
CA ASP A 267 22.64 -38.75 -3.89
C ASP A 267 23.43 -37.82 -2.95
N THR A 268 23.09 -36.53 -2.95
CA THR A 268 23.58 -35.53 -1.98
C THR A 268 22.43 -34.94 -1.19
N LEU A 269 22.68 -34.54 0.07
CA LEU A 269 21.65 -33.91 0.91
C LEU A 269 21.08 -32.64 0.26
N LEU A 270 21.92 -31.84 -0.40
CA LEU A 270 21.49 -30.63 -1.10
C LEU A 270 20.50 -30.96 -2.22
N MET A 271 20.81 -31.95 -3.06
CA MET A 271 19.89 -32.38 -4.12
C MET A 271 18.61 -32.95 -3.53
N CYS A 272 18.68 -33.72 -2.44
CA CYS A 272 17.49 -34.22 -1.77
C CYS A 272 16.57 -33.08 -1.29
N ILE A 273 17.12 -32.02 -0.68
CA ILE A 273 16.37 -30.83 -0.28
C ILE A 273 15.71 -30.16 -1.49
N VAL A 274 16.46 -29.96 -2.58
CA VAL A 274 15.94 -29.34 -3.81
C VAL A 274 14.82 -30.19 -4.41
N THR A 275 14.98 -31.52 -4.45
CA THR A 275 14.00 -32.46 -4.99
C THR A 275 12.71 -32.45 -4.16
N VAL A 276 12.80 -32.55 -2.83
CA VAL A 276 11.64 -32.49 -1.92
C VAL A 276 10.97 -31.11 -1.95
N MET A 277 11.75 -30.02 -2.01
CA MET A 277 11.21 -28.65 -2.07
C MET A 277 10.47 -28.40 -3.39
N ASN A 278 11.07 -28.76 -4.53
CA ASN A 278 10.48 -28.50 -5.84
C ASN A 278 9.29 -29.43 -6.13
N HIS A 279 9.51 -30.75 -6.08
CA HIS A 279 8.47 -31.71 -6.45
C HIS A 279 7.49 -31.96 -5.30
N GLY A 280 7.97 -32.02 -4.05
CA GLY A 280 7.11 -32.30 -2.89
C GLY A 280 6.13 -31.16 -2.57
N LEU A 281 6.51 -29.89 -2.73
CA LEU A 281 5.59 -28.76 -2.48
C LEU A 281 4.68 -28.44 -3.67
N ARG A 282 5.12 -28.67 -4.92
CA ARG A 282 4.37 -28.27 -6.12
C ARG A 282 3.36 -29.31 -6.59
N ASN A 283 3.62 -30.61 -6.38
CA ASN A 283 2.79 -31.69 -6.94
C ASN A 283 1.49 -31.98 -6.17
N GLY A 284 1.10 -31.16 -5.19
CA GLY A 284 -0.23 -31.19 -4.56
C GLY A 284 -0.46 -32.34 -3.56
N GLY A 285 -0.08 -33.58 -3.87
CA GLY A 285 -0.20 -34.74 -2.97
C GLY A 285 1.02 -35.01 -2.08
N GLY A 286 2.07 -34.20 -2.21
CA GLY A 286 3.28 -34.26 -1.38
C GLY A 286 4.44 -35.01 -2.03
N VAL A 287 5.46 -35.33 -1.25
CA VAL A 287 6.66 -36.05 -1.72
C VAL A 287 6.39 -37.53 -2.05
N GLY A 288 5.28 -38.09 -1.55
CA GLY A 288 4.93 -39.49 -1.81
C GLY A 288 4.65 -39.80 -3.28
N ASP A 289 4.11 -38.83 -4.01
CA ASP A 289 3.71 -39.00 -5.42
C ASP A 289 4.89 -39.07 -6.39
N ILE A 290 6.05 -38.55 -5.98
CA ILE A 290 7.26 -38.51 -6.81
C ILE A 290 8.20 -39.69 -6.53
N LEU A 291 8.06 -40.31 -5.36
CA LEU A 291 8.88 -41.45 -4.97
C LEU A 291 8.32 -42.74 -5.57
N ARG A 292 9.19 -43.74 -5.73
CA ARG A 292 8.79 -45.08 -6.18
C ARG A 292 7.68 -45.62 -5.27
N LYS A 293 6.67 -46.26 -5.86
CA LYS A 293 5.61 -46.97 -5.13
C LYS A 293 6.17 -48.29 -4.56
N PRO A 294 6.30 -48.46 -3.23
CA PRO A 294 6.82 -49.69 -2.64
C PRO A 294 5.81 -50.84 -2.72
N SER A 295 6.29 -52.08 -2.72
CA SER A 295 5.43 -53.27 -2.55
C SER A 295 4.97 -53.40 -1.09
N LYS A 296 3.82 -54.04 -0.89
CA LYS A 296 3.24 -54.32 0.44
C LYS A 296 4.12 -55.23 1.32
N ASP A 297 5.00 -56.02 0.70
CA ASP A 297 5.84 -57.01 1.36
C ASP A 297 7.20 -56.43 1.83
N GLU A 298 7.50 -55.17 1.48
CA GLU A 298 8.72 -54.47 1.90
C GLU A 298 8.63 -54.07 3.40
N SER A 299 9.70 -54.32 4.16
CA SER A 299 9.73 -54.04 5.62
C SER A 299 9.55 -52.57 5.98
N LEU A 300 9.96 -51.66 5.09
CA LEU A 300 9.85 -50.21 5.24
C LEU A 300 8.52 -49.64 4.76
N PHE A 301 7.60 -50.47 4.23
CA PHE A 301 6.31 -50.03 3.71
C PHE A 301 5.49 -49.21 4.73
N PRO A 302 5.31 -49.64 5.99
CA PRO A 302 4.55 -48.85 6.97
C PRO A 302 5.23 -47.52 7.31
N ALA A 303 6.57 -47.51 7.42
CA ALA A 303 7.34 -46.31 7.71
C ALA A 303 7.25 -45.30 6.55
N ARG A 304 7.26 -45.79 5.30
CA ARG A 304 7.08 -44.99 4.08
C ARG A 304 5.71 -44.30 4.06
N VAL A 305 4.63 -45.05 4.32
CA VAL A 305 3.27 -44.49 4.37
C VAL A 305 3.15 -43.42 5.45
N VAL A 306 3.71 -43.65 6.64
CA VAL A 306 3.73 -42.65 7.73
C VAL A 306 4.51 -41.40 7.32
N TYR A 307 5.66 -41.56 6.67
CA TYR A 307 6.45 -40.43 6.17
C TYR A 307 5.67 -39.58 5.16
N ASP A 308 4.98 -40.21 4.20
CA ASP A 308 4.19 -39.50 3.19
C ASP A 308 2.99 -38.76 3.80
N LEU A 309 2.26 -39.43 4.70
CA LEU A 309 1.12 -38.82 5.40
C LEU A 309 1.56 -37.66 6.29
N LEU A 310 2.67 -37.80 7.03
CA LEU A 310 3.20 -36.72 7.87
C LEU A 310 3.64 -35.54 7.02
N PHE A 311 4.32 -35.78 5.89
CA PHE A 311 4.69 -34.70 4.98
C PHE A 311 3.46 -33.97 4.43
N PHE A 312 2.45 -34.72 3.97
CA PHE A 312 1.23 -34.14 3.43
C PHE A 312 0.46 -33.31 4.46
N PHE A 313 0.17 -33.86 5.64
CA PHE A 313 -0.59 -33.14 6.67
C PHE A 313 0.18 -31.95 7.23
N ILE A 314 1.47 -32.11 7.55
CA ILE A 314 2.24 -31.04 8.20
C ILE A 314 2.63 -29.95 7.19
N VAL A 315 3.24 -30.32 6.06
CA VAL A 315 3.83 -29.34 5.15
C VAL A 315 2.79 -28.76 4.19
N ILE A 316 1.94 -29.59 3.58
CA ILE A 316 0.95 -29.11 2.61
C ILE A 316 -0.28 -28.56 3.33
N ILE A 317 -0.95 -29.36 4.18
CA ILE A 317 -2.22 -28.94 4.78
C ILE A 317 -2.03 -27.87 5.85
N ILE A 318 -1.07 -28.00 6.77
CA ILE A 318 -0.91 -27.02 7.85
C ILE A 318 -0.10 -25.82 7.36
N VAL A 319 1.14 -26.02 6.90
CA VAL A 319 2.07 -24.90 6.65
C VAL A 319 1.67 -24.07 5.42
N LEU A 320 1.35 -24.69 4.29
CA LEU A 320 0.99 -23.94 3.07
C LEU A 320 -0.34 -23.19 3.25
N ASN A 321 -1.32 -23.79 3.93
CA ASN A 321 -2.58 -23.10 4.23
C ASN A 321 -2.44 -22.04 5.33
N LEU A 322 -1.43 -22.13 6.21
CA LEU A 322 -1.13 -21.04 7.15
C LEU A 322 -0.76 -19.76 6.40
N ILE A 323 0.02 -19.86 5.31
CA ILE A 323 0.36 -18.70 4.47
C ILE A 323 -0.91 -18.05 3.91
N PHE A 324 -1.81 -18.84 3.33
CA PHE A 324 -3.10 -18.33 2.84
C PHE A 324 -3.97 -17.78 3.97
N GLY A 325 -3.98 -18.41 5.15
CA GLY A 325 -4.70 -17.94 6.33
C GLY A 325 -4.24 -16.54 6.77
N VAL A 326 -2.93 -16.31 6.84
CA VAL A 326 -2.36 -15.00 7.15
C VAL A 326 -2.77 -13.95 6.11
N ILE A 327 -2.78 -14.30 4.81
CA ILE A 327 -3.22 -13.39 3.75
C ILE A 327 -4.71 -13.06 3.90
N ILE A 328 -5.58 -14.03 4.17
CA ILE A 328 -7.02 -13.78 4.37
C ILE A 328 -7.26 -12.87 5.57
N ASP A 329 -6.55 -13.08 6.67
CA ASP A 329 -6.62 -12.23 7.86
C ASP A 329 -6.22 -10.78 7.56
N THR A 330 -5.12 -10.59 6.83
CA THR A 330 -4.69 -9.23 6.41
C THR A 330 -5.71 -8.53 5.51
N PHE A 331 -6.44 -9.26 4.68
CA PHE A 331 -7.51 -8.71 3.85
C PHE A 331 -8.69 -8.24 4.71
N ALA A 332 -9.07 -9.02 5.71
CA ALA A 332 -10.12 -8.66 6.67
C ALA A 332 -9.72 -7.40 7.46
N ASP A 333 -8.47 -7.30 7.89
CA ASP A 333 -7.92 -6.12 8.58
C ASP A 333 -7.95 -4.86 7.71
N LEU A 334 -7.46 -4.96 6.48
CA LEU A 334 -7.44 -3.82 5.54
C LEU A 334 -8.86 -3.33 5.22
N ARG A 335 -9.82 -4.25 5.09
CA ARG A 335 -11.22 -3.91 4.88
C ARG A 335 -11.81 -3.20 6.09
N SER A 336 -11.60 -3.74 7.29
CA SER A 336 -12.09 -3.17 8.55
C SER A 336 -11.49 -1.79 8.82
N GLU A 337 -10.19 -1.60 8.56
CA GLU A 337 -9.54 -0.29 8.71
C GLU A 337 -10.07 0.74 7.70
N LYS A 338 -10.27 0.34 6.43
CA LYS A 338 -10.86 1.21 5.41
C LYS A 338 -12.28 1.63 5.81
N GLN A 339 -13.11 0.68 6.23
CA GLN A 339 -14.47 0.96 6.67
C GLN A 339 -14.49 1.88 7.88
N LYS A 340 -13.67 1.62 8.90
CA LYS A 340 -13.53 2.48 10.09
C LYS A 340 -13.09 3.90 9.73
N LYS A 341 -12.14 4.05 8.80
CA LYS A 341 -11.73 5.39 8.32
C LYS A 341 -12.85 6.13 7.60
N GLU A 342 -13.58 5.44 6.72
CA GLU A 342 -14.73 6.03 6.01
C GLU A 342 -15.87 6.40 6.97
N GLU A 343 -16.09 5.59 8.00
CA GLU A 343 -17.06 5.87 9.07
C GLU A 343 -16.66 7.12 9.86
N ILE A 344 -15.43 7.19 10.37
CA ILE A 344 -14.94 8.37 11.11
C ILE A 344 -15.02 9.63 10.24
N LEU A 345 -14.65 9.56 8.96
CA LEU A 345 -14.71 10.70 8.04
C LEU A 345 -16.14 11.21 7.80
N LYS A 346 -17.16 10.35 7.88
CA LYS A 346 -18.58 10.71 7.66
C LYS A 346 -19.28 11.13 8.95
N THR A 347 -18.90 10.54 10.08
CA THR A 347 -19.59 10.68 11.36
C THR A 347 -18.91 11.66 12.30
N THR A 348 -17.62 11.94 12.14
CA THR A 348 -16.85 12.79 13.06
C THR A 348 -16.38 14.06 12.37
N CYS A 349 -16.52 15.20 13.02
CA CYS A 349 -16.00 16.47 12.51
C CYS A 349 -14.46 16.51 12.59
N PHE A 350 -13.79 16.87 11.48
CA PHE A 350 -12.33 16.89 11.36
C PHE A 350 -11.62 17.84 12.34
N ILE A 351 -12.28 18.92 12.75
CA ILE A 351 -11.67 19.96 13.58
C ILE A 351 -11.92 19.71 15.06
N CYS A 352 -13.19 19.62 15.48
CA CYS A 352 -13.53 19.49 16.91
C CYS A 352 -13.56 18.05 17.41
N GLY A 353 -13.64 17.05 16.54
CA GLY A 353 -13.74 15.64 16.93
C GLY A 353 -15.11 15.21 17.48
N LEU A 354 -16.14 16.04 17.34
CA LEU A 354 -17.50 15.68 17.73
C LEU A 354 -18.15 14.74 16.71
N GLU A 355 -18.87 13.76 17.23
CA GLU A 355 -19.67 12.83 16.45
C GLU A 355 -20.98 13.49 15.96
N ARG A 356 -21.54 12.92 14.89
CA ARG A 356 -22.74 13.41 14.20
C ARG A 356 -23.97 13.38 15.11
N ASP A 357 -24.04 12.41 16.02
CA ASP A 357 -25.12 12.23 16.99
C ASP A 357 -25.35 13.47 17.88
N LYS A 358 -24.30 14.24 18.19
CA LYS A 358 -24.40 15.44 19.04
C LYS A 358 -25.15 16.60 18.40
N PHE A 359 -25.31 16.58 17.08
CA PHE A 359 -26.01 17.59 16.32
C PHE A 359 -27.44 17.16 15.97
N ASP A 360 -27.84 15.93 16.32
CA ASP A 360 -29.21 15.48 16.16
C ASP A 360 -30.12 16.26 17.12
N ASN A 361 -31.28 16.71 16.62
CA ASN A 361 -32.24 17.54 17.36
C ASN A 361 -31.71 18.92 17.82
N LYS A 362 -30.63 19.42 17.22
CA LYS A 362 -30.13 20.79 17.42
C LYS A 362 -30.50 21.68 16.23
N THR A 363 -30.40 22.99 16.43
CA THR A 363 -30.74 23.99 15.40
C THR A 363 -29.77 23.94 14.21
N VAL A 364 -28.52 23.55 14.45
CA VAL A 364 -27.48 23.42 13.43
C VAL A 364 -27.28 21.95 13.09
N SER A 365 -27.39 21.62 11.81
CA SER A 365 -27.12 20.28 11.30
C SER A 365 -25.61 19.97 11.22
N PHE A 366 -25.24 18.69 11.27
CA PHE A 366 -23.84 18.28 11.11
C PHE A 366 -23.21 18.75 9.78
N GLU A 367 -23.98 18.74 8.69
CA GLU A 367 -23.50 19.18 7.37
C GLU A 367 -23.23 20.70 7.32
N GLU A 368 -24.03 21.48 8.02
CA GLU A 368 -23.82 22.92 8.18
C GLU A 368 -22.63 23.21 9.07
N HIS A 369 -22.50 22.48 10.19
CA HIS A 369 -21.36 22.54 11.10
C HIS A 369 -20.02 22.34 10.36
N ILE A 370 -19.88 21.30 9.53
CA ILE A 370 -18.61 21.03 8.82
C ILE A 370 -18.35 21.98 7.64
N LYS A 371 -19.38 22.57 7.02
CA LYS A 371 -19.23 23.44 5.84
C LYS A 371 -19.03 24.90 6.21
N LEU A 372 -19.73 25.39 7.23
CA LEU A 372 -19.75 26.81 7.62
C LEU A 372 -18.93 27.07 8.89
N GLU A 373 -19.18 26.35 9.98
CA GLU A 373 -18.51 26.59 11.27
C GLU A 373 -17.06 26.04 11.27
N HIS A 374 -16.91 24.74 11.03
CA HIS A 374 -15.68 23.97 11.14
C HIS A 374 -15.15 23.47 9.80
N ASN A 375 -15.09 24.37 8.82
CA ASN A 375 -14.50 24.08 7.52
C ASN A 375 -12.97 24.01 7.62
N MET A 376 -12.38 22.85 7.31
CA MET A 376 -10.92 22.63 7.37
C MET A 376 -10.10 23.62 6.52
N TRP A 377 -10.66 24.09 5.40
CA TRP A 377 -9.96 25.03 4.51
C TRP A 377 -9.92 26.45 5.07
N ASN A 378 -10.94 26.86 5.81
CA ASN A 378 -10.97 28.19 6.45
C ASN A 378 -9.83 28.34 7.47
N TYR A 379 -9.54 27.28 8.24
CA TYR A 379 -8.38 27.25 9.14
C TYR A 379 -7.06 27.40 8.38
N LEU A 380 -6.91 26.71 7.24
CA LEU A 380 -5.72 26.84 6.40
C LEU A 380 -5.57 28.27 5.83
N TYR A 381 -6.67 28.87 5.35
CA TYR A 381 -6.66 30.25 4.86
C TYR A 381 -6.28 31.24 5.96
N PHE A 382 -6.79 31.06 7.18
CA PHE A 382 -6.44 31.90 8.32
C PHE A 382 -4.95 31.80 8.69
N ILE A 383 -4.37 30.60 8.70
CA ILE A 383 -2.94 30.42 8.95
C ILE A 383 -2.09 31.11 7.87
N VAL A 384 -2.50 31.02 6.60
CA VAL A 384 -1.83 31.73 5.49
C VAL A 384 -1.95 33.24 5.67
N LEU A 385 -3.13 33.75 6.05
CA LEU A 385 -3.35 35.17 6.32
C LEU A 385 -2.39 35.69 7.40
N VAL A 386 -2.31 35.01 8.55
CA VAL A 386 -1.43 35.39 9.66
C VAL A 386 0.05 35.42 9.22
N ARG A 387 0.47 34.49 8.35
CA ARG A 387 1.85 34.46 7.85
C ARG A 387 2.20 35.58 6.86
N VAL A 388 1.23 36.06 6.08
CA VAL A 388 1.46 37.06 5.02
C VAL A 388 1.19 38.49 5.52
N LYS A 389 0.25 38.66 6.44
CA LYS A 389 -0.16 39.97 6.96
C LYS A 389 0.94 40.58 7.85
N ASN A 390 1.07 41.92 7.80
CA ASN A 390 2.02 42.66 8.62
C ASN A 390 1.68 42.50 10.11
N LYS A 391 2.72 42.34 10.94
CA LYS A 391 2.56 42.12 12.39
C LYS A 391 1.90 43.29 13.12
N THR A 392 2.05 44.52 12.61
CA THR A 392 1.44 45.73 13.17
C THR A 392 -0.07 45.79 12.97
N ASP A 393 -0.58 45.09 11.95
CA ASP A 393 -1.97 45.14 11.54
C ASP A 393 -2.77 43.97 12.11
N TYR A 394 -2.14 43.16 12.97
CA TYR A 394 -2.80 42.03 13.61
C TYR A 394 -3.91 42.49 14.54
N THR A 395 -5.05 41.83 14.44
CA THR A 395 -6.10 41.93 15.47
C THR A 395 -5.67 41.20 16.75
N GLY A 396 -6.40 41.40 17.85
CA GLY A 396 -6.12 40.69 19.11
C GLY A 396 -6.07 39.16 18.95
N PRO A 397 -7.09 38.52 18.36
CA PRO A 397 -7.08 37.08 18.10
C PRO A 397 -5.98 36.64 17.12
N GLU A 398 -5.69 37.42 16.08
CA GLU A 398 -4.59 37.11 15.14
C GLU A 398 -3.23 37.10 15.85
N SER A 399 -2.99 38.08 16.72
CA SER A 399 -1.76 38.17 17.53
C SER A 399 -1.61 36.98 18.48
N TYR A 400 -2.71 36.58 19.12
CA TYR A 400 -2.74 35.40 19.98
C TYR A 400 -2.39 34.12 19.18
N VAL A 401 -3.05 33.89 18.04
CA VAL A 401 -2.78 32.70 17.22
C VAL A 401 -1.36 32.74 16.63
N ALA A 402 -0.85 33.90 16.22
CA ALA A 402 0.53 34.05 15.76
C ALA A 402 1.55 33.62 16.84
N GLN A 403 1.31 34.00 18.09
CA GLN A 403 2.13 33.60 19.23
C GLN A 403 2.03 32.10 19.52
N MET A 404 0.83 31.52 19.47
CA MET A 404 0.61 30.07 19.64
C MET A 404 1.33 29.26 18.57
N ILE A 405 1.27 29.70 17.30
CA ILE A 405 1.99 29.07 16.18
C ILE A 405 3.51 29.15 16.41
N LYS A 406 4.03 30.29 16.86
CA LYS A 406 5.46 30.47 17.16
C LYS A 406 5.92 29.51 18.27
N ASN A 407 5.07 29.31 19.28
CA ASN A 407 5.30 28.40 20.40
C ASN A 407 5.01 26.93 20.06
N LYS A 408 4.55 26.63 18.84
CA LYS A 408 4.08 25.30 18.41
C LYS A 408 2.97 24.72 19.30
N ASN A 409 2.15 25.58 19.91
CA ASN A 409 0.98 25.16 20.68
C ASN A 409 -0.29 25.12 19.79
N LEU A 410 -1.01 24.00 19.82
CA LEU A 410 -2.23 23.75 19.05
C LEU A 410 -3.53 23.92 19.86
N ASP A 411 -3.46 24.37 21.12
CA ASP A 411 -4.63 24.51 22.01
C ASP A 411 -5.66 25.56 21.56
N TRP A 412 -5.32 26.38 20.57
CA TRP A 412 -6.24 27.36 19.98
C TRP A 412 -7.28 26.70 19.04
N PHE A 413 -7.09 25.45 18.62
CA PHE A 413 -8.12 24.67 17.93
C PHE A 413 -9.20 24.20 18.92
N PRO A 414 -10.49 24.20 18.55
CA PRO A 414 -11.53 23.65 19.40
C PRO A 414 -11.35 22.13 19.52
N ARG A 415 -11.43 21.59 20.74
CA ARG A 415 -11.41 20.15 21.02
C ARG A 415 -12.68 19.77 21.77
N MET A 416 -13.43 18.81 21.24
CA MET A 416 -14.66 18.27 21.82
C MET A 416 -15.71 19.34 22.19
N ARG A 417 -15.73 20.48 21.48
CA ARG A 417 -16.67 21.59 21.72
C ARG A 417 -17.02 22.32 20.43
N ALA A 418 -18.21 22.90 20.37
CA ALA A 418 -18.70 23.73 19.28
C ALA A 418 -19.70 24.77 19.81
N MET A 419 -19.68 25.99 19.28
CA MET A 419 -20.54 27.09 19.74
C MET A 419 -22.03 26.76 19.66
N SER A 420 -22.44 26.05 18.61
CA SER A 420 -23.81 25.59 18.36
C SER A 420 -24.36 24.63 19.41
N LEU A 421 -23.49 24.04 20.25
CA LEU A 421 -23.88 23.11 21.32
C LEU A 421 -23.89 23.75 22.73
N VAL A 422 -23.27 24.92 22.90
CA VAL A 422 -23.11 25.58 24.23
C VAL A 422 -24.43 26.20 24.73
N SER A 423 -25.42 26.38 23.85
CA SER A 423 -26.71 27.01 24.18
C SER A 423 -27.58 26.24 25.20
N ASN A 424 -27.20 25.02 25.62
CA ASN A 424 -27.93 24.26 26.64
C ASN A 424 -27.36 24.39 28.07
N GLU A 425 -26.26 25.10 28.30
CA GLU A 425 -25.72 25.31 29.67
C GLU A 425 -26.63 26.20 30.52
N GLY A 426 -27.46 27.06 29.90
CA GLY A 426 -28.39 27.94 30.61
C GLY A 426 -29.51 27.21 31.39
N GLU A 427 -29.91 26.00 30.98
CA GLU A 427 -30.88 25.20 31.74
C GLU A 427 -30.26 24.60 33.02
N GLY A 428 -28.96 24.27 32.97
CA GLY A 428 -28.19 23.83 34.14
C GLY A 428 -28.01 24.96 35.15
N GLU A 429 -27.57 26.13 34.68
CA GLU A 429 -27.41 27.32 35.53
C GLU A 429 -28.74 27.78 36.14
N GLN A 430 -29.86 27.71 35.41
CA GLN A 430 -31.18 28.02 35.96
C GLN A 430 -31.62 27.02 37.04
N ASN A 431 -31.31 25.73 36.89
CA ASN A 431 -31.55 24.75 37.93
C ASN A 431 -30.68 25.00 39.17
N GLU A 432 -29.41 25.37 38.99
CA GLU A 432 -28.51 25.72 40.10
C GLU A 432 -28.97 26.98 40.84
N ILE A 433 -29.38 28.03 40.11
CA ILE A 433 -29.96 29.25 40.69
C ILE A 433 -31.23 28.92 41.49
N ARG A 434 -32.08 28.03 40.96
CA ARG A 434 -33.29 27.60 41.68
C ARG A 434 -32.95 26.87 42.99
N ILE A 435 -31.97 25.97 42.97
CA ILE A 435 -31.50 25.25 44.17
C ILE A 435 -30.89 26.23 45.18
N LEU A 436 -30.14 27.24 44.73
CA LEU A 436 -29.58 28.29 45.59
C LEU A 436 -30.68 29.17 46.19
N GLN A 437 -31.72 29.50 45.43
CA GLN A 437 -32.89 30.25 45.92
C GLN A 437 -33.61 29.48 47.05
N ASP A 438 -33.78 28.17 46.90
CA ASP A 438 -34.42 27.33 47.92
C ASP A 438 -33.56 27.21 49.21
N LYS A 439 -32.23 27.12 49.06
CA LYS A 439 -31.30 27.20 50.20
C LYS A 439 -31.35 28.56 50.90
N LEU A 440 -31.42 29.65 50.14
CA LEU A 440 -31.54 31.00 50.72
C LEU A 440 -32.85 31.14 51.50
N ASN A 441 -33.97 30.70 50.94
CA ASN A 441 -35.28 30.76 51.60
C ASN A 441 -35.34 29.94 52.89
N SER A 442 -34.71 28.77 52.92
CA SER A 442 -34.63 27.94 54.14
C SER A 442 -33.74 28.58 55.21
N THR A 443 -32.58 29.15 54.83
CA THR A 443 -31.74 29.90 55.78
C THR A 443 -32.44 31.14 56.32
N MET A 444 -33.20 31.87 55.48
CA MET A 444 -33.95 33.05 55.91
C MET A 444 -35.07 32.69 56.91
N LYS A 445 -35.75 31.55 56.72
CA LYS A 445 -36.70 31.01 57.70
C LYS A 445 -36.03 30.61 59.01
N LEU A 446 -34.84 30.02 58.96
CA LEU A 446 -34.10 29.66 60.17
C LEU A 446 -33.68 30.92 60.95
N VAL A 447 -33.20 31.95 60.26
CA VAL A 447 -32.82 33.23 60.87
C VAL A 447 -34.02 33.93 61.49
N SER A 448 -35.19 33.95 60.82
CA SER A 448 -36.39 34.54 61.40
C SER A 448 -36.87 33.77 62.63
N HIS A 449 -36.80 32.44 62.61
CA HIS A 449 -37.15 31.61 63.76
C HIS A 449 -36.20 31.84 64.94
N LEU A 450 -34.89 31.88 64.69
CA LEU A 450 -33.89 32.16 65.72
C LEU A 450 -34.05 33.58 66.30
N THR A 451 -34.37 34.56 65.44
CA THR A 451 -34.65 35.94 65.88
C THR A 451 -35.89 36.00 66.76
N ALA A 452 -36.94 35.25 66.43
CA ALA A 452 -38.14 35.15 67.26
C ALA A 452 -37.82 34.51 68.62
N GLN A 453 -37.06 33.41 68.64
CA GLN A 453 -36.61 32.77 69.88
C GLN A 453 -35.74 33.69 70.73
N LEU A 454 -34.85 34.49 70.11
CA LEU A 454 -34.04 35.49 70.81
C LEU A 454 -34.88 36.60 71.44
N ASN A 455 -35.92 37.06 70.74
CA ASN A 455 -36.84 38.06 71.28
C ASN A 455 -37.68 37.50 72.44
N GLU A 456 -38.15 36.27 72.31
CA GLU A 456 -38.88 35.58 73.37
C GLU A 456 -37.98 35.34 74.60
N LEU A 457 -36.73 34.92 74.40
CA LEU A 457 -35.73 34.77 75.46
C LEU A 457 -35.41 36.13 76.12
N LYS A 458 -35.32 37.21 75.34
CA LYS A 458 -35.12 38.57 75.86
C LYS A 458 -36.30 39.00 76.74
N GLU A 459 -37.54 38.73 76.34
CA GLU A 459 -38.72 39.01 77.17
C GLU A 459 -38.73 38.18 78.46
N GLN A 460 -38.29 36.92 78.41
CA GLN A 460 -38.13 36.07 79.59
C GLN A 460 -37.02 36.57 80.53
N VAL A 461 -35.92 37.12 80.00
CA VAL A 461 -34.85 37.73 80.80
C VAL A 461 -35.28 39.07 81.41
N CYS A 462 -36.09 39.87 80.71
CA CYS A 462 -36.62 41.13 81.24
C CYS A 462 -37.69 40.95 82.33
N THR A 463 -38.29 39.76 82.46
CA THR A 463 -39.28 39.45 83.51
C THR A 463 -38.67 38.81 84.77
N LEU A 464 -37.37 38.50 84.76
CA LEU A 464 -36.63 38.05 85.94
C LEU A 464 -36.24 39.25 86.82
N PRO A 465 -36.68 39.32 88.09
CA PRO A 465 -36.38 40.44 88.99
C PRO A 465 -34.90 40.50 89.36
N ASP A 466 -34.31 41.69 89.23
CA ASP A 466 -32.96 42.03 89.67
C ASP A 466 -32.83 41.87 91.21
N PRO A 467 -31.98 40.98 91.74
CA PRO A 467 -31.81 40.83 93.17
C PRO A 467 -30.55 41.60 93.59
N ARG A 468 -30.70 42.89 93.91
CA ARG A 468 -29.98 43.51 95.04
C ARG A 468 -30.42 44.95 95.38
N PRO A 469 -30.39 45.34 96.67
CA PRO A 469 -30.96 46.60 97.15
C PRO A 469 -29.96 47.77 97.13
N THR A 470 -30.56 48.96 97.12
CA THR A 470 -30.01 50.31 97.16
C THR A 470 -29.14 50.57 98.40
N LEU A 471 -27.91 51.08 98.21
CA LEU A 471 -27.18 51.81 99.25
C LEU A 471 -26.19 52.82 98.65
N GLY A 472 -26.40 54.10 98.98
CA GLY A 472 -25.31 55.02 99.37
C GLY A 472 -24.42 55.63 98.29
N SER A 473 -24.75 56.86 97.92
CA SER A 473 -23.92 57.95 97.38
C SER A 473 -22.44 58.00 97.79
N ILE A 474 -21.52 58.24 96.83
CA ILE A 474 -20.33 59.14 96.94
C ILE A 474 -19.97 59.70 95.53
N PRO A 475 -19.61 60.99 95.38
CA PRO A 475 -19.37 61.65 94.09
C PRO A 475 -17.88 61.71 93.68
N GLY A 476 -17.65 61.95 92.38
CA GLY A 476 -16.43 62.56 91.85
C GLY A 476 -15.47 61.63 91.10
N VAL A 477 -15.19 61.96 89.83
CA VAL A 477 -13.88 62.44 89.34
C VAL A 477 -13.86 62.44 87.78
N VAL A 478 -13.49 63.61 87.28
CA VAL A 478 -12.98 64.07 85.97
C VAL A 478 -12.31 63.02 85.05
N GLY A 479 -12.49 63.19 83.72
CA GLY A 479 -12.03 62.34 82.59
C GLY A 479 -10.50 62.27 82.36
N PRO A 480 -9.94 62.20 81.11
CA PRO A 480 -10.54 62.27 79.77
C PRO A 480 -9.98 61.24 78.73
N SER A 481 -10.45 61.42 77.49
CA SER A 481 -9.96 60.97 76.17
C SER A 481 -8.49 60.54 76.01
N VAL A 482 -8.21 59.53 75.16
CA VAL A 482 -7.15 59.55 74.13
C VAL A 482 -7.52 58.66 72.93
N SER A 483 -7.19 59.18 71.75
CA SER A 483 -7.35 58.73 70.38
C SER A 483 -6.20 57.86 69.82
N HIS A 484 -6.55 57.04 68.80
CA HIS A 484 -5.72 56.56 67.65
C HIS A 484 -4.58 55.55 67.90
N PRO A 485 -4.02 54.91 66.83
CA PRO A 485 -4.64 54.18 65.72
C PRO A 485 -3.92 52.83 65.39
N LEU A 486 -4.43 52.12 64.36
CA LEU A 486 -3.85 51.06 63.49
C LEU A 486 -2.36 50.65 63.65
N PRO A 487 -2.03 49.39 63.30
CA PRO A 487 -1.27 49.23 62.06
C PRO A 487 -1.59 48.00 61.20
N LEU A 488 -1.30 48.14 59.90
CA LEU A 488 -0.99 47.07 58.94
C LEU A 488 0.27 46.30 59.38
N ALA A 489 0.35 45.01 59.06
CA ALA A 489 1.47 44.45 58.27
C ALA A 489 1.27 42.96 57.96
N ALA A 490 1.82 42.58 56.81
CA ALA A 490 1.68 41.30 56.13
C ALA A 490 2.73 40.24 56.53
N ALA A 491 2.52 39.05 55.98
CA ALA A 491 3.47 37.99 55.63
C ALA A 491 3.92 37.00 56.73
N ARG A 492 3.43 35.77 56.60
CA ARG A 492 4.23 34.63 56.13
C ARG A 492 3.37 33.64 55.37
#